data_AF-A0A7Y1VT64-F1
#
_entry.id   AF-A0A7Y1VT64-F1
#
_cell.length_a   1.000
_cell.length_b   1.000
_cell.length_c   1.000
_cell.angle_alpha   90.00
_cell.angle_beta   90.00
_cell.angle_gamma   90.00
#
_symmetry.space_group_name_H-M   'P 1'
#
loop_
_entity.id
_entity.type
_entity.pdbx_description
1 polymer ?
#
loop_
_entity_poly.entity_id
_entity_poly.type
_entity_poly.pdbx_seq_one_letter_code
_entity_poly.pdbx_strand_id
1 'polypeptide(L)'
;MISKNVLPTLCAAFVLYCTAQSQPGESNRFVFRAGAAESVITPIIGSSINGGMRDRKAEHIHDDTYARCIVMDDGKTELAIVVSDLCMIYRETLDSAKMRAQRITGIPVENMLMSATHTH
;
A
#
# COMPACT_ATOMS: atom_id res chain seq x y z
N MET A 1 54.29 -21.35 12.55
CA MET A 1 54.40 -22.81 12.79
C MET A 1 52.99 -23.40 12.80
N ILE A 2 52.76 -24.41 11.93
CA ILE A 2 51.70 -25.43 11.99
C ILE A 2 50.27 -24.88 11.74
N SER A 3 49.78 -24.78 10.50
CA SER A 3 49.31 -25.86 9.60
C SER A 3 48.47 -26.92 10.31
N LYS A 4 47.14 -26.89 10.12
CA LYS A 4 46.33 -28.10 9.86
C LYS A 4 45.16 -27.76 8.93
N ASN A 5 45.30 -28.27 7.71
CA ASN A 5 44.27 -28.40 6.70
C ASN A 5 43.11 -29.25 7.20
N VAL A 6 41.88 -28.82 6.92
CA VAL A 6 40.74 -29.73 6.71
C VAL A 6 39.94 -29.19 5.52
N LEU A 7 40.08 -29.87 4.38
CA LEU A 7 39.20 -29.82 3.21
C LEU A 7 38.60 -31.23 3.06
N PRO A 8 37.59 -31.49 2.23
CA PRO A 8 36.45 -30.67 1.80
C PRO A 8 35.13 -31.46 1.95
N THR A 9 34.02 -30.82 2.31
CA THR A 9 32.70 -31.45 2.11
C THR A 9 32.09 -30.90 0.82
N LEU A 10 32.25 -31.68 -0.24
CA LEU A 10 31.53 -31.55 -1.50
C LEU A 10 30.02 -31.66 -1.25
N CYS A 11 29.28 -30.57 -1.45
CA CYS A 11 27.87 -30.63 -1.82
C CYS A 11 27.75 -30.08 -3.24
N ALA A 12 27.91 -30.97 -4.22
CA ALA A 12 27.60 -30.71 -5.60
C ALA A 12 26.07 -30.61 -5.76
N ALA A 13 25.53 -29.40 -5.59
CA ALA A 13 24.19 -29.09 -6.06
C ALA A 13 24.26 -28.75 -7.55
N PHE A 14 24.02 -29.78 -8.38
CA PHE A 14 23.87 -29.66 -9.83
C PHE A 14 22.54 -28.93 -10.10
N VAL A 15 22.55 -27.59 -10.01
CA VAL A 15 21.41 -26.78 -10.44
C VAL A 15 21.47 -26.72 -11.96
N LEU A 16 20.59 -27.50 -12.61
CA LEU A 16 20.33 -27.41 -14.05
C LEU A 16 20.04 -25.95 -14.40
N TYR A 17 20.99 -25.29 -15.06
CA TYR A 17 20.80 -24.00 -15.67
C TYR A 17 19.94 -24.20 -16.93
N CYS A 18 18.62 -24.14 -16.80
CA CYS A 18 17.74 -23.98 -17.95
C CYS A 18 17.89 -22.54 -18.48
N THR A 19 18.85 -22.30 -19.36
CA THR A 19 18.84 -21.08 -20.17
C THR A 19 17.70 -21.19 -21.19
N ALA A 20 16.50 -20.75 -20.81
CA ALA A 20 15.51 -20.36 -21.79
C ALA A 20 16.06 -19.14 -22.53
N GLN A 21 16.61 -19.34 -23.73
CA GLN A 21 16.97 -18.24 -24.60
C GLN A 21 15.68 -17.56 -25.06
N SER A 22 15.31 -16.45 -24.39
CA SER A 22 14.30 -15.55 -24.90
C SER A 22 14.88 -14.79 -26.10
N GLN A 23 14.30 -15.00 -27.28
CA GLN A 23 14.54 -14.12 -28.44
C GLN A 23 14.19 -12.67 -28.08
N PRO A 24 14.94 -11.67 -28.56
CA PRO A 24 14.59 -10.26 -28.41
C PRO A 24 13.47 -9.95 -29.42
N GLY A 25 12.25 -10.34 -29.09
CA GLY A 25 11.09 -9.63 -29.59
C GLY A 25 11.00 -8.35 -28.80
N GLU A 26 11.19 -7.20 -29.46
CA GLU A 26 10.95 -5.88 -28.88
C GLU A 26 9.44 -5.71 -28.62
N SER A 27 8.92 -6.44 -27.65
CA SER A 27 7.65 -6.12 -27.04
C SER A 27 7.92 -4.89 -26.20
N ASN A 28 7.36 -3.75 -26.59
CA ASN A 28 7.20 -2.61 -25.70
C ASN A 28 6.32 -3.06 -24.52
N ARG A 29 6.92 -3.80 -23.57
CA ARG A 29 6.25 -4.37 -22.42
C ARG A 29 6.12 -3.23 -21.43
N PHE A 30 5.00 -2.54 -21.53
CA PHE A 30 4.47 -1.78 -20.42
C PHE A 30 4.32 -2.76 -19.23
N VAL A 31 5.27 -2.69 -18.29
CA VAL A 31 5.27 -3.52 -17.09
C VAL A 31 4.28 -2.89 -16.13
N PHE A 32 3.15 -3.57 -15.90
CA PHE A 32 2.21 -3.16 -14.87
C PHE A 32 2.81 -3.38 -13.49
N ARG A 33 2.77 -2.35 -12.65
CA ARG A 33 3.24 -2.34 -11.27
C ARG A 33 2.09 -2.01 -10.35
N ALA A 34 2.10 -2.59 -9.16
CA ALA A 34 1.16 -2.24 -8.10
C ALA A 34 1.86 -2.25 -6.74
N GLY A 35 1.41 -1.36 -5.86
CA GLY A 35 1.85 -1.29 -4.47
C GLY A 35 0.65 -1.14 -3.55
N ALA A 36 0.71 -1.72 -2.36
CA ALA A 36 -0.30 -1.58 -1.32
C ALA A 36 0.34 -1.14 -0.01
N ALA A 37 -0.36 -0.29 0.73
CA ALA A 37 0.08 0.20 2.04
C ALA A 37 -1.12 0.49 2.93
N GLU A 38 -0.90 0.51 4.24
CA GLU A 38 -1.89 0.93 5.22
C GLU A 38 -1.28 1.88 6.26
N SER A 39 -2.12 2.73 6.82
CA SER A 39 -1.79 3.59 7.96
C SER A 39 -2.90 3.50 8.99
N VAL A 40 -2.53 3.34 10.27
CA VAL A 40 -3.48 3.42 11.39
C VAL A 40 -4.03 4.85 11.48
N ILE A 41 -5.34 4.97 11.62
CA ILE A 41 -6.11 6.22 11.75
C ILE A 41 -7.08 6.17 12.95
N THR A 42 -6.82 5.28 13.91
CA THR A 42 -7.62 5.08 15.13
C THR A 42 -7.85 6.40 15.86
N PRO A 43 -9.10 6.87 16.03
CA PRO A 43 -9.40 8.07 16.79
C PRO A 43 -8.98 7.91 18.25
N ILE A 44 -8.59 9.02 18.88
CA ILE A 44 -8.29 9.02 20.32
C ILE A 44 -9.54 8.69 21.14
N ILE A 45 -9.35 8.00 22.27
CA ILE A 45 -10.40 7.80 23.28
C ILE A 45 -11.00 9.15 23.69
N GLY A 46 -12.32 9.18 23.85
CA GLY A 46 -13.10 10.40 24.08
C GLY A 46 -13.62 11.09 22.81
N SER A 47 -13.18 10.67 21.62
CA SER A 47 -13.72 11.16 20.34
C SER A 47 -15.18 10.78 20.16
N SER A 48 -15.97 11.65 19.50
CA SER A 48 -17.34 11.30 19.09
C SER A 48 -17.34 10.18 18.06
N ILE A 49 -18.20 9.19 18.28
CA ILE A 49 -18.48 8.12 17.32
C ILE A 49 -19.60 8.59 16.39
N ASN A 50 -19.27 8.73 15.11
CA ASN A 50 -20.20 9.19 14.09
C ASN A 50 -21.19 8.09 13.68
N GLY A 51 -22.37 8.50 13.21
CA GLY A 51 -23.38 7.61 12.65
C GLY A 51 -24.41 7.06 13.65
N GLY A 52 -24.27 7.34 14.94
CA GLY A 52 -25.33 7.13 15.93
C GLY A 52 -26.41 8.22 15.90
N MET A 53 -27.60 7.92 16.43
CA MET A 53 -28.66 8.91 16.65
C MET A 53 -28.45 9.79 17.90
N ARG A 54 -27.37 9.52 18.65
CA ARG A 54 -26.94 10.25 19.85
C ARG A 54 -25.42 10.31 19.85
N ASP A 55 -24.86 11.38 20.40
CA ASP A 55 -23.42 11.48 20.60
C ASP A 55 -22.97 10.43 21.62
N ARG A 56 -22.04 9.57 21.22
CA ARG A 56 -21.35 8.60 22.08
C ARG A 56 -19.87 8.85 21.93
N LYS A 57 -19.14 8.80 23.03
CA LYS A 57 -17.69 8.90 23.00
C LYS A 57 -17.06 7.52 22.92
N ALA A 58 -15.93 7.42 22.23
CA ALA A 58 -15.12 6.20 22.22
C ALA A 58 -14.53 5.98 23.63
N GLU A 59 -14.98 4.92 24.30
CA GLU A 59 -14.49 4.53 25.64
C GLU A 59 -13.42 3.42 25.56
N HIS A 60 -13.42 2.66 24.47
CA HIS A 60 -12.50 1.56 24.22
C HIS A 60 -12.18 1.44 22.72
N ILE A 61 -10.99 0.96 22.38
CA ILE A 61 -10.59 0.61 21.01
C ILE A 61 -10.62 -0.90 20.90
N HIS A 62 -11.53 -1.44 20.08
CA HIS A 62 -11.60 -2.88 19.83
C HIS A 62 -10.53 -3.33 18.82
N ASP A 63 -10.52 -2.68 17.65
CA ASP A 63 -9.52 -2.86 16.59
C ASP A 63 -9.01 -1.50 16.14
N ASP A 64 -7.83 -1.48 15.52
CA ASP A 64 -7.36 -0.29 14.81
C ASP A 64 -8.21 -0.02 13.56
N THR A 65 -8.41 1.26 13.27
CA THR A 65 -8.98 1.71 12.00
C THR A 65 -7.87 2.10 11.05
N TYR A 66 -8.06 1.86 9.75
CA TYR A 66 -7.00 2.06 8.76
C TYR A 66 -7.44 2.95 7.60
N ALA A 67 -6.49 3.70 7.05
CA ALA A 67 -6.51 4.13 5.66
C ALA A 67 -5.67 3.14 4.85
N ARG A 68 -6.31 2.39 3.94
CA ARG A 68 -5.66 1.40 3.08
C ARG A 68 -5.59 1.94 1.66
N CYS A 69 -4.41 1.84 1.06
CA CYS A 69 -4.12 2.36 -0.27
C CYS A 69 -3.66 1.24 -1.20
N ILE A 70 -4.14 1.26 -2.45
CA ILE A 70 -3.51 0.58 -3.57
C ILE A 70 -3.15 1.61 -4.64
N VAL A 71 -1.92 1.54 -5.13
CA VAL A 71 -1.42 2.31 -6.26
C VAL A 71 -1.14 1.36 -7.41
N MET A 72 -1.53 1.75 -8.61
CA MET A 72 -1.35 0.99 -9.84
C MET A 72 -0.69 1.88 -10.89
N ASP A 73 0.26 1.32 -11.63
CA ASP A 73 1.05 2.02 -12.64
C ASP A 73 1.21 1.12 -13.87
N ASP A 74 0.72 1.57 -15.03
CA ASP A 74 0.87 0.88 -16.31
C ASP A 74 2.10 1.34 -17.14
N GLY A 75 2.95 2.19 -16.55
CA GLY A 75 4.09 2.82 -17.21
C GLY A 75 3.76 4.14 -17.91
N LYS A 76 2.48 4.53 -17.95
CA LYS A 76 2.00 5.80 -18.52
C LYS A 76 1.10 6.57 -17.55
N THR A 77 0.29 5.86 -16.78
CA THR A 77 -0.72 6.39 -15.88
C THR A 77 -0.58 5.73 -14.51
N GLU A 78 -0.48 6.57 -13.49
CA GLU A 78 -0.52 6.14 -12.11
C GLU A 78 -1.90 6.46 -11.52
N LEU A 79 -2.53 5.48 -10.86
CA LEU A 79 -3.80 5.62 -10.16
C LEU A 79 -3.61 5.28 -8.68
N ALA A 80 -4.30 6.01 -7.79
CA ALA A 80 -4.31 5.71 -6.36
C ALA A 80 -5.75 5.57 -5.85
N ILE A 81 -6.02 4.51 -5.10
CA ILE A 81 -7.30 4.28 -4.43
C ILE A 81 -7.04 4.14 -2.94
N VAL A 82 -7.70 4.97 -2.13
CA VAL A 82 -7.64 4.91 -0.67
C VAL A 82 -9.03 4.66 -0.10
N VAL A 83 -9.15 3.69 0.80
CA VAL A 83 -10.38 3.42 1.55
C VAL A 83 -10.06 3.54 3.03
N SER A 84 -10.84 4.34 3.75
CA SER A 84 -10.65 4.59 5.18
C SER A 84 -11.77 3.99 6.01
N ASP A 85 -11.42 3.35 7.12
CA ASP A 85 -12.36 2.81 8.10
C ASP A 85 -12.98 3.94 8.95
N LEU A 86 -13.87 4.71 8.32
CA LEU A 86 -14.57 5.86 8.91
C LEU A 86 -16.05 5.87 8.48
N CYS A 87 -16.91 6.51 9.28
CA CYS A 87 -18.32 6.72 8.91
C CYS A 87 -18.44 7.62 7.67
N MET A 88 -17.77 8.77 7.68
CA MET A 88 -17.77 9.71 6.57
C MET A 88 -16.54 10.61 6.63
N ILE A 89 -16.17 11.19 5.50
CA ILE A 89 -15.07 12.15 5.40
C ILE A 89 -15.57 13.35 4.63
N TYR A 90 -15.33 14.55 5.17
CA TYR A 90 -15.71 15.80 4.51
C TYR A 90 -14.92 15.98 3.21
N ARG A 91 -15.56 16.60 2.21
CA ARG A 91 -14.96 16.81 0.89
C ARG A 91 -13.66 17.60 0.98
N GLU A 92 -13.64 18.64 1.78
CA GLU A 92 -12.49 19.54 1.97
C GLU A 92 -11.29 18.79 2.57
N THR A 93 -11.57 17.79 3.42
CA THR A 93 -10.53 16.91 3.98
C THR A 93 -9.96 15.99 2.90
N LEU A 94 -10.82 15.38 2.07
CA LEU A 94 -10.38 14.56 0.93
C LEU A 94 -9.58 15.38 -0.09
N ASP A 95 -10.05 16.57 -0.44
CA ASP A 95 -9.39 17.45 -1.40
C ASP A 95 -7.99 17.86 -0.88
N SER A 96 -7.90 18.25 0.39
CA SER A 96 -6.63 18.57 1.03
C SER A 96 -5.67 17.37 1.06
N ALA A 97 -6.19 16.17 1.34
CA ALA A 97 -5.41 14.94 1.33
C ALA A 97 -4.87 14.61 -0.07
N LYS A 98 -5.70 14.72 -1.11
CA LYS A 98 -5.29 14.51 -2.51
C LYS A 98 -4.24 15.52 -2.95
N MET A 99 -4.43 16.81 -2.66
CA MET A 99 -3.44 17.86 -2.98
C MET A 99 -2.09 17.60 -2.30
N ARG A 100 -2.11 17.15 -1.03
CA ARG A 100 -0.88 16.78 -0.32
C ARG A 100 -0.24 15.54 -0.94
N ALA A 101 -1.02 14.51 -1.27
CA ALA A 101 -0.53 13.30 -1.93
C ALA A 101 0.13 13.61 -3.27
N GLN A 102 -0.52 14.41 -4.13
CA GLN A 102 0.03 14.85 -5.41
C GLN A 102 1.40 15.52 -5.26
N ARG A 103 1.55 16.41 -4.25
CA ARG A 103 2.84 17.08 -4.00
C ARG A 103 3.95 16.12 -3.61
N ILE A 104 3.63 15.02 -2.92
CA ILE A 104 4.60 14.04 -2.43
C ILE A 104 4.93 13.00 -3.49
N THR A 105 3.93 12.51 -4.23
CA THR A 105 4.07 11.36 -5.12
C THR A 105 4.15 11.74 -6.60
N GLY A 106 3.67 12.92 -6.99
CA GLY A 106 3.52 13.32 -8.39
C GLY A 106 2.25 12.81 -9.08
N ILE A 107 1.49 11.89 -8.45
CA ILE A 107 0.24 11.36 -9.03
C ILE A 107 -0.79 12.50 -9.14
N PRO A 108 -1.44 12.70 -10.31
CA PRO A 108 -2.46 13.73 -10.47
C PRO A 108 -3.68 13.51 -9.56
N VAL A 109 -4.34 14.59 -9.12
CA VAL A 109 -5.49 14.52 -8.20
C VAL A 109 -6.68 13.80 -8.82
N GLU A 110 -6.90 13.99 -10.12
CA GLU A 110 -7.91 13.34 -10.93
C GLU A 110 -7.74 11.82 -11.03
N ASN A 111 -6.51 11.34 -10.80
CA ASN A 111 -6.16 9.92 -10.77
C ASN A 111 -6.29 9.29 -9.38
N MET A 112 -6.83 10.04 -8.41
CA MET A 112 -7.00 9.58 -7.03
C MET A 112 -8.48 9.39 -6.69
N LEU A 113 -8.82 8.22 -6.16
CA LEU A 113 -10.09 7.96 -5.48
C LEU A 113 -9.82 7.81 -3.99
N MET A 114 -10.62 8.48 -3.17
CA MET A 114 -10.60 8.32 -1.71
C MET A 114 -12.03 8.16 -1.20
N SER A 115 -12.26 7.18 -0.34
CA SER A 115 -13.58 6.87 0.21
C SER A 115 -13.51 6.45 1.68
N ALA A 116 -14.69 6.33 2.29
CA ALA A 116 -14.89 5.79 3.62
C ALA A 116 -15.75 4.52 3.53
N THR A 117 -15.54 3.57 4.44
CA THR A 117 -16.32 2.32 4.51
C THR A 117 -17.74 2.52 5.05
N HIS A 118 -18.01 3.66 5.67
CA HIS A 118 -19.25 3.94 6.40
C HIS A 118 -19.43 3.07 7.66
N THR A 119 -18.33 2.77 8.36
CA THR A 119 -18.37 2.08 9.66
C THR A 119 -18.82 3.01 10.79
N HIS A 120 -19.57 2.48 11.76
CA HIS A 120 -20.14 3.19 12.91
C HIS A 120 -19.59 2.64 14.24
#